data_AF-A0A353DCV1-F1
#
_entry.id   AF-A0A353DCV1-F1
#
_cell.length_a   1.000
_cell.length_b   1.000
_cell.length_c   1.000
_cell.angle_alpha   90.00
_cell.angle_beta   90.00
_cell.angle_gamma   90.00
#
_symmetry.space_group_name_H-M   'P 1'
#
loop_
_entity.id
_entity.type
_entity.pdbx_description
1 polymer ?
#
loop_
_entity_poly.entity_id
_entity_poly.type
_entity_poly.pdbx_seq_one_letter_code
_entity_poly.pdbx_strand_id
1 'polypeptide(L)'
;MIDTGAGLNPADSLVVIDNDGAGDAITGTFSGLAEGAAFDAGDVGFDATAAYGAGDGNDFVINFSGYTVFGQWRLDYYGNPADVGAGANSAVGANTLTNLQNFAFGLNPLVATGSLDVDTVNSIISLGPPTVWVDPATNRKFMRHTRRADFAAVSLAINPQFSSQQLLTAFENNDDVSNPPTVIATDTGAGGVAIEAVQTEFPLILPTDGRKGRYGRINVSN
;
A
#
# COMPACT_ATOMS: atom_id res chain seq x y z
N MET A 1 -1.63 5.94 33.55
CA MET A 1 -1.08 7.25 33.11
C MET A 1 -0.36 6.98 31.80
N ILE A 2 -0.93 7.42 30.66
CA ILE A 2 -0.25 7.28 29.36
C ILE A 2 0.86 8.35 29.34
N ASP A 3 2.11 7.90 29.35
CA ASP A 3 3.28 8.76 29.19
C ASP A 3 3.31 9.25 27.73
N THR A 4 3.33 10.56 27.55
CA THR A 4 3.13 11.23 26.26
C THR A 4 4.42 11.31 25.41
N GLY A 5 5.45 10.52 25.72
CA GLY A 5 6.79 10.72 25.18
C GLY A 5 7.36 9.67 24.24
N ALA A 6 6.97 8.39 24.33
CA ALA A 6 7.72 7.31 23.67
C ALA A 6 6.97 6.57 22.54
N GLY A 7 5.66 6.74 22.40
CA GLY A 7 4.86 5.90 21.49
C GLY A 7 4.76 4.44 21.97
N LEU A 8 3.76 3.70 21.48
CA LEU A 8 3.59 2.27 21.80
C LEU A 8 4.48 1.42 20.87
N ASN A 9 5.16 0.42 21.44
CA ASN A 9 5.93 -0.60 20.72
C ASN A 9 5.12 -1.91 20.61
N PRO A 10 5.41 -2.78 19.63
CA PRO A 10 4.71 -4.07 19.49
C PRO A 10 4.85 -5.03 20.68
N ALA A 11 5.82 -4.80 21.57
CA ALA A 11 5.98 -5.56 22.81
C ALA A 11 5.19 -4.97 23.98
N ASP A 12 4.62 -3.78 23.81
CA ASP A 12 3.84 -3.11 24.84
C ASP A 12 2.40 -3.63 24.83
N SER A 13 1.75 -3.64 26.00
CA SER A 13 0.31 -3.82 26.13
C SER A 13 -0.32 -2.54 26.66
N LEU A 14 -1.50 -2.17 26.14
CA LEU A 14 -2.28 -1.04 26.64
C LEU A 14 -3.52 -1.57 27.35
N VAL A 15 -3.54 -1.39 28.67
CA VAL A 15 -4.76 -1.60 29.48
C VAL A 15 -5.60 -0.33 29.38
N VAL A 16 -6.76 -0.41 28.72
CA VAL A 16 -7.63 0.74 28.46
C VAL A 16 -8.54 1.04 29.66
N ILE A 17 -8.98 0.00 30.37
CA ILE A 17 -9.68 0.07 31.66
C ILE A 17 -9.10 -1.03 32.54
N ASP A 18 -8.67 -0.65 33.75
CA ASP A 18 -8.21 -1.57 34.80
C ASP A 18 -9.33 -1.67 35.85
N ASN A 19 -9.92 -2.85 35.98
CA ASN A 19 -11.13 -3.08 36.75
C ASN A 19 -10.94 -4.24 37.73
N ASP A 20 -9.97 -4.07 38.62
CA ASP A 20 -9.47 -5.06 39.58
C ASP A 20 -10.33 -5.23 40.86
N GLY A 21 -11.43 -4.48 40.96
CA GLY A 21 -12.37 -4.53 42.07
C GLY A 21 -13.46 -5.59 41.87
N ALA A 22 -13.67 -6.45 42.87
CA ALA A 22 -14.63 -7.57 42.87
C ALA A 22 -16.13 -7.20 42.71
N GLY A 23 -16.47 -6.00 42.26
CA GLY A 23 -17.84 -5.51 42.13
C GLY A 23 -18.08 -4.46 41.06
N ASP A 24 -17.06 -4.06 40.29
CA ASP A 24 -17.25 -3.08 39.23
C ASP A 24 -17.49 -3.85 37.92
N ALA A 25 -18.70 -3.78 37.37
CA ALA A 25 -18.98 -4.36 36.05
C ALA A 25 -18.84 -3.25 35.01
N ILE A 26 -17.94 -3.40 34.05
CA ILE A 26 -18.00 -2.60 32.82
C ILE A 26 -19.28 -3.02 32.09
N THR A 27 -20.32 -2.23 32.27
CA THR A 27 -21.63 -2.46 31.63
C THR A 27 -21.66 -1.75 30.29
N GLY A 28 -21.23 -2.44 29.24
CA GLY A 28 -21.22 -1.95 27.86
C GLY A 28 -20.58 -2.96 26.91
N THR A 29 -20.72 -2.76 25.60
CA THR A 29 -19.99 -3.52 24.58
C THR A 29 -18.98 -2.60 23.91
N PHE A 30 -17.72 -3.02 23.83
CA PHE A 30 -16.71 -2.38 22.99
C PHE A 30 -17.06 -2.65 21.52
N SER A 31 -17.98 -1.86 20.96
CA SER A 31 -18.43 -1.88 19.56
C SER A 31 -18.70 -3.26 18.92
N GLY A 32 -18.92 -4.32 19.70
CA GLY A 32 -19.14 -5.68 19.19
C GLY A 32 -17.91 -6.40 18.64
N LEU A 33 -16.68 -6.00 18.99
CA LEU A 33 -15.47 -6.73 18.59
C LEU A 33 -15.32 -8.01 19.43
N ALA A 34 -15.31 -9.20 18.80
CA ALA A 34 -15.13 -10.46 19.52
C ALA A 34 -13.68 -10.66 20.02
N GLU A 35 -13.45 -11.59 20.96
CA GLU A 35 -12.10 -12.04 21.36
C GLU A 35 -11.30 -12.42 20.11
N GLY A 36 -10.08 -11.92 20.02
CA GLY A 36 -9.18 -12.15 18.89
C GLY A 36 -9.53 -11.36 17.62
N ALA A 37 -10.53 -10.48 17.64
CA ALA A 37 -10.85 -9.63 16.50
C ALA A 37 -9.68 -8.67 16.21
N ALA A 38 -9.33 -8.52 14.93
CA ALA A 38 -8.29 -7.61 14.50
C ALA A 38 -8.71 -6.15 14.71
N PHE A 39 -7.78 -5.32 15.18
CA PHE A 39 -7.89 -3.86 15.10
C PHE A 39 -7.47 -3.40 13.70
N ASP A 40 -8.09 -2.34 13.19
CA ASP A 40 -7.89 -1.82 11.83
C ASP A 40 -6.43 -1.46 11.53
N ALA A 41 -5.67 -2.46 11.10
CA ALA A 41 -4.22 -2.44 10.99
C ALA A 41 -3.72 -1.51 9.87
N GLY A 42 -4.60 -1.19 8.92
CA GLY A 42 -4.28 -0.37 7.74
C GLY A 42 -3.95 1.08 8.09
N ASP A 43 -4.69 1.66 9.04
CA ASP A 43 -4.54 3.07 9.42
C ASP A 43 -3.41 3.29 10.44
N VAL A 44 -3.20 2.35 11.37
CA VAL A 44 -2.22 2.52 12.45
C VAL A 44 -0.86 1.86 12.16
N GLY A 45 -0.77 0.92 11.19
CA GLY A 45 0.47 0.25 10.84
C GLY A 45 0.88 -0.89 11.78
N PHE A 46 -0.04 -1.38 12.62
CA PHE A 46 0.19 -2.44 13.59
C PHE A 46 -0.74 -3.62 13.37
N ASP A 47 -0.20 -4.83 13.52
CA ASP A 47 -1.02 -6.04 13.70
C ASP A 47 -1.42 -6.12 15.17
N ALA A 48 -2.72 -5.98 15.45
CA ALA A 48 -3.25 -5.98 16.80
C ALA A 48 -4.58 -6.72 16.90
N THR A 49 -4.83 -7.36 18.05
CA THR A 49 -6.09 -8.03 18.35
C THR A 49 -6.70 -7.56 19.66
N ALA A 50 -8.03 -7.55 19.73
CA ALA A 50 -8.76 -7.40 20.97
C ALA A 50 -8.65 -8.68 21.80
N ALA A 51 -8.41 -8.54 23.10
CA ALA A 51 -8.46 -9.63 24.06
C ALA A 51 -9.22 -9.23 25.33
N TYR A 52 -9.90 -10.21 25.88
CA TYR A 52 -10.79 -10.16 27.05
C TYR A 52 -10.28 -11.07 28.18
N GLY A 53 -9.00 -11.45 28.12
CA GLY A 53 -8.43 -12.58 28.86
C GLY A 53 -7.32 -12.27 29.86
N ALA A 54 -7.09 -11.00 30.24
CA ALA A 54 -6.39 -10.71 31.48
C ALA A 54 -7.44 -10.51 32.60
N GLY A 55 -7.15 -10.96 33.83
CA GLY A 55 -8.05 -10.76 34.97
C GLY A 55 -9.26 -11.70 35.06
N ASP A 56 -10.28 -11.29 35.82
CA ASP A 56 -11.46 -12.07 36.21
C ASP A 56 -12.62 -12.05 35.18
N GLY A 57 -12.33 -11.62 33.94
CA GLY A 57 -13.24 -11.74 32.79
C GLY A 57 -13.89 -10.43 32.32
N ASN A 58 -13.40 -9.26 32.75
CA ASN A 58 -13.96 -7.95 32.38
C ASN A 58 -12.96 -6.97 31.70
N ASP A 59 -11.70 -7.35 31.50
CA ASP A 59 -10.69 -6.44 30.91
C ASP A 59 -10.81 -6.36 29.38
N PHE A 60 -10.55 -5.19 28.79
CA PHE A 60 -10.34 -5.03 27.35
C PHE A 60 -8.88 -4.64 27.10
N VAL A 61 -8.17 -5.53 26.42
CA VAL A 61 -6.76 -5.42 26.10
C VAL A 61 -6.60 -5.38 24.58
N ILE A 62 -5.68 -4.53 24.11
CA ILE A 62 -5.20 -4.58 22.73
C ILE A 62 -3.81 -5.24 22.77
N ASN A 63 -3.72 -6.42 22.18
CA ASN A 63 -2.46 -7.14 22.03
C ASN A 63 -1.84 -6.80 20.69
N PHE A 64 -0.66 -6.20 20.71
CA PHE A 64 0.14 -5.98 19.51
C PHE A 64 0.99 -7.24 19.25
N SER A 65 1.01 -7.71 18.01
CA SER A 65 1.79 -8.89 17.60
C SER A 65 2.92 -8.53 16.63
N GLY A 66 2.87 -7.34 16.03
CA GLY A 66 3.88 -6.86 15.11
C GLY A 66 3.46 -5.59 14.38
N TYR A 67 4.25 -5.22 13.38
CA TYR A 67 3.87 -4.21 12.40
C TYR A 67 3.27 -4.88 11.18
N THR A 68 2.28 -4.22 10.56
CA THR A 68 1.88 -4.62 9.22
C THR A 68 3.08 -4.48 8.27
N VAL A 69 3.04 -5.17 7.13
CA VAL A 69 4.10 -5.05 6.10
C VAL A 69 4.33 -3.59 5.72
N PHE A 70 3.27 -2.78 5.66
CA PHE A 70 3.38 -1.36 5.33
C PHE A 70 3.85 -0.51 6.54
N GLY A 71 3.42 -0.83 7.75
CA GLY A 71 3.93 -0.20 8.98
C GLY A 71 5.43 -0.42 9.16
N GLN A 72 5.92 -1.63 8.91
CA GLN A 72 7.36 -1.93 8.91
C GLN A 72 8.10 -1.12 7.85
N TRP A 73 7.55 -1.00 6.63
CA TRP A 73 8.14 -0.15 5.59
C TRP A 73 8.24 1.31 6.03
N ARG A 74 7.20 1.88 6.68
CA ARG A 74 7.27 3.26 7.17
C ARG A 74 8.31 3.39 8.30
N LEU A 75 8.43 2.39 9.18
CA LEU A 75 9.47 2.35 10.19
C LEU A 75 10.87 2.38 9.56
N ASP A 76 11.11 1.57 8.52
CA ASP A 76 12.41 1.46 7.86
C ASP A 76 12.85 2.77 7.17
N TYR A 77 11.91 3.51 6.56
CA TYR A 77 12.21 4.74 5.81
C TYR A 77 12.04 6.03 6.60
N TYR A 78 11.18 6.04 7.62
CA TYR A 78 10.78 7.26 8.34
C TYR A 78 10.89 7.15 9.87
N GLY A 79 11.23 5.98 10.40
CA GLY A 79 11.36 5.76 11.84
C GLY A 79 10.04 5.73 12.61
N ASN A 80 8.90 5.72 11.93
CA ASN A 80 7.57 5.64 12.54
C ASN A 80 6.63 4.79 11.67
N PRO A 81 5.96 3.76 12.21
CA PRO A 81 5.03 2.91 11.48
C PRO A 81 3.68 3.57 11.16
N ALA A 82 3.32 4.64 11.86
CA ALA A 82 2.02 5.29 11.74
C ALA A 82 1.87 6.11 10.45
N ASP A 83 0.64 6.23 9.95
CA ASP A 83 0.31 6.98 8.73
C ASP A 83 0.29 8.51 8.95
N VAL A 84 1.42 9.08 9.37
CA VAL A 84 1.50 10.50 9.76
C VAL A 84 2.79 11.17 9.29
N GLY A 85 2.76 12.50 9.20
CA GLY A 85 3.91 13.32 8.88
C GLY A 85 4.56 12.93 7.54
N ALA A 86 5.88 12.76 7.53
CA ALA A 86 6.63 12.39 6.33
C ALA A 86 6.37 10.95 5.84
N GLY A 87 5.89 10.07 6.74
CA GLY A 87 5.54 8.68 6.41
C GLY A 87 4.11 8.48 5.92
N ALA A 88 3.28 9.54 5.94
CA ALA A 88 1.88 9.45 5.53
C ALA A 88 1.73 8.98 4.07
N ASN A 89 0.69 8.23 3.77
CA ASN A 89 0.41 7.62 2.46
C ASN A 89 0.38 8.65 1.34
N SER A 90 -0.17 9.83 1.62
CA SER A 90 -0.30 10.96 0.72
C SER A 90 0.94 11.87 0.69
N ALA A 91 1.88 11.71 1.62
CA ALA A 91 3.13 12.45 1.61
C ALA A 91 3.98 12.02 0.41
N VAL A 92 4.69 12.99 -0.16
CA VAL A 92 5.48 12.82 -1.36
C VAL A 92 6.95 12.65 -0.99
N GLY A 93 7.57 11.57 -1.48
CA GLY A 93 8.99 11.30 -1.28
C GLY A 93 9.90 12.20 -2.12
N ALA A 94 11.21 12.02 -1.97
CA ALA A 94 12.22 12.72 -2.78
C ALA A 94 12.09 12.43 -4.29
N ASN A 95 11.36 11.36 -4.62
CA ASN A 95 11.16 10.85 -5.95
C ASN A 95 9.79 11.26 -6.54
N THR A 96 9.11 12.24 -5.94
CA THR A 96 7.84 12.82 -6.42
C THR A 96 6.63 11.88 -6.46
N LEU A 97 6.80 10.62 -6.06
CA LEU A 97 5.70 9.68 -5.84
C LEU A 97 5.23 9.76 -4.40
N THR A 98 3.95 9.45 -4.17
CA THR A 98 3.43 9.33 -2.81
C THR A 98 4.05 8.11 -2.12
N ASN A 99 4.03 8.08 -0.78
CA ASN A 99 4.53 6.93 -0.03
C ASN A 99 3.78 5.64 -0.36
N LEU A 100 2.46 5.74 -0.56
CA LEU A 100 1.66 4.59 -0.99
C LEU A 100 2.09 4.06 -2.36
N GLN A 101 2.41 4.95 -3.31
CA GLN A 101 2.95 4.55 -4.61
C GLN A 101 4.35 3.94 -4.49
N ASN A 102 5.22 4.53 -3.67
CA ASN A 102 6.55 4.00 -3.41
C ASN A 102 6.50 2.57 -2.85
N PHE A 103 5.65 2.36 -1.85
CA PHE A 103 5.42 1.03 -1.28
C PHE A 103 4.88 0.07 -2.33
N ALA A 104 3.81 0.43 -3.05
CA ALA A 104 3.18 -0.43 -4.05
C ALA A 104 4.11 -0.81 -5.21
N PHE A 105 5.05 0.06 -5.58
CA PHE A 105 5.99 -0.16 -6.68
C PHE A 105 7.33 -0.74 -6.22
N GLY A 106 7.53 -0.94 -4.91
CA GLY A 106 8.79 -1.41 -4.34
C GLY A 106 9.96 -0.45 -4.57
N LEU A 107 9.69 0.86 -4.50
CA LEU A 107 10.67 1.92 -4.72
C LEU A 107 11.16 2.49 -3.38
N ASN A 108 12.38 3.05 -3.40
CA ASN A 108 12.92 3.79 -2.27
C ASN A 108 12.41 5.24 -2.33
N PRO A 109 11.61 5.72 -1.36
CA PRO A 109 11.05 7.07 -1.39
C PRO A 109 12.10 8.17 -1.13
N LEU A 110 13.31 7.82 -0.64
CA LEU A 110 14.39 8.75 -0.32
C LEU A 110 15.36 8.98 -1.47
N VAL A 111 15.27 8.18 -2.55
CA VAL A 111 16.18 8.25 -3.70
C VAL A 111 15.43 8.83 -4.90
N ALA A 112 16.00 9.87 -5.53
CA ALA A 112 15.43 10.51 -6.71
C ALA A 112 15.06 9.52 -7.82
N THR A 113 14.06 9.86 -8.64
CA THR A 113 13.54 8.95 -9.67
C THR A 113 14.53 8.72 -10.81
N GLY A 114 14.70 7.44 -11.15
CA GLY A 114 15.19 7.00 -12.46
C GLY A 114 14.06 6.79 -13.46
N SER A 115 14.27 5.89 -14.42
CA SER A 115 13.21 5.37 -15.29
C SER A 115 13.13 3.87 -15.11
N LEU A 116 11.92 3.31 -15.21
CA LEU A 116 11.76 1.87 -15.30
C LEU A 116 12.28 1.39 -16.66
N ASP A 117 13.26 0.49 -16.63
CA ASP A 117 13.80 -0.17 -17.83
C ASP A 117 13.85 -1.69 -17.64
N VAL A 118 13.52 -2.41 -18.71
CA VAL A 118 13.43 -3.87 -18.76
C VAL A 118 14.13 -4.33 -20.02
N ASP A 119 15.04 -5.29 -19.89
CA ASP A 119 15.82 -5.79 -21.02
C ASP A 119 15.02 -6.75 -21.93
N THR A 120 15.66 -7.20 -23.00
CA THR A 120 15.10 -8.15 -23.96
C THR A 120 15.03 -9.59 -23.44
N VAL A 121 15.51 -9.85 -22.21
CA VAL A 121 15.60 -11.16 -21.57
C VAL A 121 14.72 -11.21 -20.30
N ASN A 122 13.76 -10.28 -20.18
CA ASN A 122 12.80 -10.20 -19.08
C ASN A 122 13.43 -9.93 -17.71
N SER A 123 14.49 -9.12 -17.67
CA SER A 123 15.13 -8.65 -16.43
C SER A 123 14.91 -7.15 -16.23
N ILE A 124 14.73 -6.73 -14.98
CA ILE A 124 14.63 -5.31 -14.62
C ILE A 124 16.04 -4.73 -14.58
N ILE A 125 16.32 -3.72 -15.41
CA ILE A 125 17.63 -3.06 -15.48
C ILE A 125 17.68 -1.88 -14.52
N SER A 126 16.57 -1.15 -14.39
CA SER A 126 16.46 0.00 -13.50
C SER A 126 15.04 0.18 -13.00
N LEU A 127 14.94 0.65 -11.75
CA LEU A 127 13.68 1.01 -11.12
C LEU A 127 13.35 2.48 -11.33
N GLY A 128 12.07 2.79 -11.41
CA GLY A 128 11.60 4.15 -11.60
C GLY A 128 10.08 4.25 -11.48
N PRO A 129 9.56 5.49 -11.60
CA PRO A 129 8.12 5.72 -11.58
C PRO A 129 7.46 5.06 -12.80
N PRO A 130 6.12 4.93 -12.81
CA PRO A 130 5.40 4.46 -13.97
C PRO A 130 5.74 5.27 -15.23
N THR A 131 6.05 4.59 -16.34
CA THR A 131 6.47 5.21 -17.60
C THR A 131 5.61 4.74 -18.76
N VAL A 132 5.57 5.54 -19.83
CA VAL A 132 5.03 5.10 -21.12
C VAL A 132 6.17 4.57 -21.96
N TRP A 133 6.07 3.32 -22.39
CA TRP A 133 7.00 2.70 -23.32
C TRP A 133 6.34 2.52 -24.68
N VAL A 134 7.13 2.73 -25.74
CA VAL A 134 6.70 2.53 -27.13
C VAL A 134 7.49 1.36 -27.68
N ASP A 135 6.77 0.35 -28.14
CA ASP A 135 7.39 -0.80 -28.79
C ASP A 135 8.03 -0.37 -30.11
N PRO A 136 9.35 -0.48 -30.28
CA PRO A 136 10.02 -0.07 -31.51
C PRO A 136 9.63 -0.94 -32.71
N ALA A 137 9.19 -2.19 -32.51
CA ALA A 137 8.79 -3.08 -33.59
C ALA A 137 7.37 -2.82 -34.08
N THR A 138 6.44 -2.51 -33.17
CA THR A 138 5.00 -2.40 -33.48
C THR A 138 4.43 -0.98 -33.37
N ASN A 139 5.16 -0.04 -32.79
CA ASN A 139 4.70 1.31 -32.41
C ASN A 139 3.51 1.31 -31.42
N ARG A 140 3.21 0.18 -30.79
CA ARG A 140 2.19 0.08 -29.74
C ARG A 140 2.71 0.76 -28.46
N LYS A 141 1.79 1.34 -27.70
CA LYS A 141 2.11 2.10 -26.49
C LYS A 141 1.65 1.35 -25.26
N PHE A 142 2.53 1.25 -24.28
CA PHE A 142 2.28 0.52 -23.05
C PHE A 142 2.53 1.41 -21.85
N MET A 143 1.65 1.32 -20.87
CA MET A 143 1.90 1.82 -19.52
C MET A 143 2.71 0.76 -18.78
N ARG A 144 3.95 1.10 -18.39
CA ARG A 144 4.84 0.22 -17.62
C ARG A 144 4.99 0.72 -16.20
N HIS A 145 5.01 -0.20 -15.25
CA HIS A 145 5.30 0.08 -13.85
C HIS A 145 5.80 -1.20 -13.18
N THR A 146 6.47 -1.07 -12.05
CA THR A 146 6.65 -2.19 -11.14
C THR A 146 5.47 -2.27 -10.19
N ARG A 147 5.22 -3.46 -9.65
CA ARG A 147 4.35 -3.67 -8.50
C ARG A 147 4.98 -4.70 -7.58
N ARG A 148 4.69 -4.63 -6.29
CA ARG A 148 5.02 -5.73 -5.38
C ARG A 148 4.31 -7.02 -5.82
N ALA A 149 4.96 -8.16 -5.68
CA ALA A 149 4.38 -9.46 -6.02
C ALA A 149 3.28 -9.89 -5.03
N ASP A 150 3.32 -9.39 -3.79
CA ASP A 150 2.37 -9.69 -2.71
C ASP A 150 1.21 -8.68 -2.60
N PHE A 151 1.04 -7.77 -3.58
CA PHE A 151 0.12 -6.64 -3.50
C PHE A 151 -1.30 -7.00 -3.03
N ALA A 152 -1.87 -8.11 -3.52
CA ALA A 152 -3.21 -8.55 -3.13
C ALA A 152 -3.27 -9.02 -1.67
N ALA A 153 -2.21 -9.63 -1.14
CA ALA A 153 -2.14 -10.10 0.23
C ALA A 153 -1.97 -8.96 1.24
N VAL A 154 -1.41 -7.82 0.80
CA VAL A 154 -1.27 -6.60 1.60
C VAL A 154 -2.37 -5.57 1.31
N SER A 155 -3.50 -6.02 0.77
CA SER A 155 -4.70 -5.21 0.47
C SER A 155 -4.46 -4.01 -0.46
N LEU A 156 -3.45 -4.08 -1.34
CA LEU A 156 -3.23 -3.04 -2.35
C LEU A 156 -4.06 -3.32 -3.60
N ALA A 157 -4.75 -2.29 -4.10
CA ALA A 157 -5.28 -2.24 -5.45
C ALA A 157 -4.38 -1.35 -6.33
N ILE A 158 -3.87 -1.93 -7.43
CA ILE A 158 -2.98 -1.25 -8.38
C ILE A 158 -3.64 -1.31 -9.75
N ASN A 159 -4.26 -0.20 -10.15
CA ASN A 159 -5.11 -0.14 -11.33
C ASN A 159 -4.48 0.79 -12.37
N PRO A 160 -4.09 0.26 -13.55
CA PRO A 160 -3.84 1.11 -14.70
C PRO A 160 -5.12 1.88 -15.04
N GLN A 161 -4.97 3.20 -15.16
CA GLN A 161 -6.06 4.07 -15.55
C GLN A 161 -5.67 4.89 -16.76
N PHE A 162 -6.65 5.13 -17.64
CA PHE A 162 -6.45 5.83 -18.88
C PHE A 162 -7.45 6.98 -19.03
N SER A 163 -7.04 8.02 -19.75
CA SER A 163 -7.88 9.18 -20.05
C SER A 163 -7.68 9.63 -21.48
N SER A 164 -8.76 10.05 -22.14
CA SER A 164 -8.69 10.76 -23.42
C SER A 164 -8.42 12.26 -23.24
N GLN A 165 -8.60 12.77 -22.02
CA GLN A 165 -8.67 14.19 -21.72
C GLN A 165 -7.35 14.72 -21.15
N GLN A 166 -6.92 15.87 -21.65
CA GLN A 166 -5.67 16.51 -21.22
C GLN A 166 -5.74 17.10 -19.80
N LEU A 167 -6.95 17.41 -19.32
CA LEU A 167 -7.13 18.03 -18.00
C LEU A 167 -6.90 17.05 -16.83
N LEU A 168 -6.61 15.76 -17.09
CA LEU A 168 -6.28 14.74 -16.07
C LEU A 168 -7.36 14.53 -14.99
N THR A 169 -8.58 15.01 -15.20
CA THR A 169 -9.70 14.95 -14.24
C THR A 169 -10.58 13.72 -14.40
N ALA A 170 -10.54 13.04 -15.55
CA ALA A 170 -11.41 11.91 -15.87
C ALA A 170 -10.58 10.69 -16.31
N PHE A 171 -10.11 9.93 -15.32
CA PHE A 171 -9.39 8.68 -15.53
C PHE A 171 -10.32 7.50 -15.29
N GLU A 172 -10.28 6.54 -16.20
CA GLU A 172 -11.09 5.32 -16.16
C GLU A 172 -10.18 4.13 -15.85
N ASN A 173 -10.69 3.18 -15.06
CA ASN A 173 -9.99 1.90 -14.85
C ASN A 173 -9.89 1.14 -16.17
N ASN A 174 -8.79 0.38 -16.30
CA ASN A 174 -8.67 -0.60 -17.37
C ASN A 174 -9.55 -1.83 -17.06
N ASP A 175 -10.84 -1.72 -17.38
CA ASP A 175 -11.82 -2.77 -17.16
C ASP A 175 -11.91 -3.77 -18.35
N ASP A 176 -11.04 -3.60 -19.35
CA ASP A 176 -10.95 -4.51 -20.50
C ASP A 176 -10.24 -5.82 -20.10
N VAL A 177 -11.05 -6.85 -19.84
CA VAL A 177 -10.58 -8.21 -19.52
C VAL A 177 -9.76 -8.86 -20.64
N SER A 178 -9.82 -8.34 -21.87
CA SER A 178 -8.99 -8.80 -23.00
C SER A 178 -7.62 -8.11 -23.06
N ASN A 179 -7.42 -7.05 -22.26
CA ASN A 179 -6.16 -6.31 -22.14
C ASN A 179 -5.69 -6.21 -20.67
N PRO A 180 -5.50 -7.33 -19.96
CA PRO A 180 -5.02 -7.30 -18.58
C PRO A 180 -3.55 -6.85 -18.50
N PRO A 181 -3.08 -6.34 -17.34
CA PRO A 181 -1.66 -6.16 -17.09
C PRO A 181 -0.89 -7.48 -17.28
N THR A 182 0.22 -7.42 -18.00
CA THR A 182 1.10 -8.56 -18.27
C THR A 182 2.41 -8.39 -17.53
N VAL A 183 2.87 -9.44 -16.84
CA VAL A 183 4.19 -9.46 -16.20
C VAL A 183 5.25 -9.65 -17.28
N ILE A 184 6.23 -8.78 -17.32
CA ILE A 184 7.33 -8.77 -18.30
C ILE A 184 8.70 -9.02 -17.69
N ALA A 185 8.85 -8.87 -16.38
CA ALA A 185 10.05 -9.23 -15.63
C ALA A 185 9.70 -9.39 -14.14
N THR A 186 10.53 -10.10 -13.40
CA THR A 186 10.48 -10.19 -11.94
C THR A 186 11.84 -9.87 -11.37
N ASP A 187 11.87 -9.24 -10.19
CA ASP A 187 13.11 -8.93 -9.49
C ASP A 187 12.83 -8.63 -8.01
N THR A 188 13.81 -8.03 -7.34
CA THR A 188 13.74 -7.53 -5.99
C THR A 188 13.80 -6.00 -6.00
N GLY A 189 12.78 -5.36 -5.43
CA GLY A 189 12.69 -3.92 -5.26
C GLY A 189 13.55 -3.40 -4.11
N ALA A 190 13.40 -2.12 -3.81
CA ALA A 190 14.04 -1.49 -2.67
C ALA A 190 13.64 -2.19 -1.36
N GLY A 191 14.62 -2.48 -0.49
CA GLY A 191 14.38 -3.14 0.78
C GLY A 191 14.17 -4.66 0.70
N GLY A 192 14.49 -5.32 -0.42
CA GLY A 192 14.45 -6.79 -0.50
C GLY A 192 13.09 -7.38 -0.87
N VAL A 193 12.14 -6.54 -1.28
CA VAL A 193 10.77 -6.94 -1.61
C VAL A 193 10.68 -7.58 -2.99
N ALA A 194 10.01 -8.72 -3.14
CA ALA A 194 9.75 -9.28 -4.47
C ALA A 194 8.82 -8.38 -5.29
N ILE A 195 9.21 -8.05 -6.52
CA ILE A 195 8.46 -7.18 -7.44
C ILE A 195 8.29 -7.82 -8.83
N GLU A 196 7.29 -7.34 -9.54
CA GLU A 196 7.01 -7.64 -10.93
C GLU A 196 7.01 -6.35 -11.74
N ALA A 197 7.78 -6.29 -12.83
CA ALA A 197 7.55 -5.28 -13.86
C ALA A 197 6.36 -5.74 -14.71
N VAL A 198 5.38 -4.86 -14.85
CA VAL A 198 4.16 -5.11 -15.60
C VAL A 198 3.96 -4.08 -16.69
N GLN A 199 3.32 -4.49 -17.77
CA GLN A 199 2.87 -3.60 -18.82
C GLN A 199 1.40 -3.82 -19.17
N THR A 200 0.70 -2.71 -19.42
CA THR A 200 -0.68 -2.70 -19.91
C THR A 200 -0.72 -1.87 -21.18
N GLU A 201 -1.27 -2.41 -22.26
CA GLU A 201 -1.39 -1.63 -23.49
C GLU A 201 -2.38 -0.48 -23.30
N PHE A 202 -2.11 0.66 -23.94
CA PHE A 202 -3.09 1.74 -24.02
C PHE A 202 -4.34 1.25 -24.76
N PRO A 203 -5.53 1.31 -24.14
CA PRO A 203 -6.76 0.84 -24.78
C PRO A 203 -7.10 1.71 -25.99
N LEU A 204 -7.59 1.05 -27.04
CA LEU A 204 -8.03 1.72 -28.26
C LEU A 204 -9.26 2.59 -28.02
N ILE A 205 -10.16 2.13 -27.14
CA ILE A 205 -11.43 2.75 -26.78
C ILE A 205 -11.56 2.66 -25.26
N LEU A 206 -11.83 3.79 -24.61
CA LEU A 206 -12.11 3.84 -23.18
C LEU A 206 -13.55 3.37 -22.88
N PRO A 207 -13.78 2.60 -21.80
CA PRO A 207 -15.09 2.03 -21.48
C PRO A 207 -16.24 3.04 -21.37
N THR A 208 -15.97 4.23 -20.81
CA THR A 208 -16.99 5.24 -20.48
C THR A 208 -17.04 6.36 -21.53
N ASP A 209 -15.90 6.94 -21.88
CA ASP A 209 -15.82 8.04 -22.86
C ASP A 209 -15.90 7.57 -24.32
N GLY A 210 -15.63 6.28 -24.60
CA GLY A 210 -15.66 5.73 -25.97
C GLY A 210 -14.58 6.31 -26.90
N ARG A 211 -13.65 7.11 -26.37
CA ARG A 211 -12.55 7.74 -27.09
C ARG A 211 -11.24 6.99 -26.85
N LYS A 212 -10.25 7.26 -27.70
CA LYS A 212 -8.90 6.70 -27.55
C LYS A 212 -8.19 7.23 -26.29
N GLY A 213 -7.59 6.34 -25.52
CA GLY A 213 -6.70 6.70 -24.41
C GLY A 213 -5.50 7.52 -24.91
N ARG A 214 -5.26 8.67 -24.29
CA ARG A 214 -4.15 9.58 -24.61
C ARG A 214 -3.15 9.71 -23.47
N TYR A 215 -3.64 9.62 -22.24
CA TYR A 215 -2.87 9.73 -21.01
C TYR A 215 -3.08 8.47 -20.18
N GLY A 216 -2.04 8.06 -19.46
CA GLY A 216 -2.06 6.91 -18.57
C GLY A 216 -1.53 7.30 -17.20
N ARG A 217 -2.09 6.70 -16.15
CA ARG A 217 -1.56 6.74 -14.79
C ARG A 217 -1.75 5.37 -14.15
N ILE A 218 -1.05 5.13 -13.05
CA ILE A 218 -1.33 4.00 -12.17
C ILE A 218 -1.97 4.54 -10.90
N ASN A 219 -3.21 4.14 -10.65
CA ASN A 219 -3.88 4.44 -9.39
C ASN A 219 -3.53 3.36 -8.38
N VAL A 220 -3.12 3.79 -7.18
CA VAL A 220 -2.84 2.90 -6.05
C VAL A 220 -3.77 3.29 -4.91
N SER A 221 -4.43 2.30 -4.32
CA SER A 221 -5.24 2.44 -3.11
C SER A 221 -5.03 1.24 -2.19
N ASN A 222 -5.22 1.42 -0.89
CA ASN A 222 -5.33 0.36 0.11
C ASN A 222 -6.70 0.39 0.79
#